data_AF-A0A6G3Z988-F1
#
_entry.id   AF-A0A6G3Z988-F1
#
_cell.length_a   1.000
_cell.length_b   1.000
_cell.length_c   1.000
_cell.angle_alpha   90.00
_cell.angle_beta   90.00
_cell.angle_gamma   90.00
#
_symmetry.space_group_name_H-M   'P 1'
#
loop_
_entity.id
_entity.type
_entity.pdbx_description
1 polymer ?
#
loop_
_entity_poly.entity_id
_entity_poly.type
_entity_poly.pdbx_seq_one_letter_code
_entity_poly.pdbx_strand_id
1 'polypeptide(L)'
;MKLNITRQRSFWWLISGLVLLASLIGMILCWQQFRAPLRPGLDFAGGTRLQVARDCAVADCTSPIEPAEVRSILATQGLENSIIQISGGEGQSVSIRARNLDVDEESTLRAALEEDIGPLDNQSTQIDSVGPVIGQQLFTSGLLALLVSFAGIVAYLSIRFQLDYAVLAIVALLHDVVVTMG
;
A
#
# COMPACT_ATOMS: atom_id res chain seq x y z
N MET A 1 2.51 41.68 -7.60
CA MET A 1 3.59 41.02 -6.82
C MET A 1 4.61 40.45 -7.80
N LYS A 2 5.91 40.76 -7.67
CA LYS A 2 6.96 40.20 -8.53
C LYS A 2 7.60 39.00 -7.81
N LEU A 3 7.23 37.78 -8.20
CA LEU A 3 7.87 36.56 -7.72
C LEU A 3 9.18 36.35 -8.50
N ASN A 4 10.33 36.49 -7.82
CA ASN A 4 11.66 36.27 -8.40
C ASN A 4 12.13 34.83 -8.16
N ILE A 5 11.57 33.90 -8.94
CA ILE A 5 11.82 32.44 -8.81
C ILE A 5 13.28 32.08 -9.13
N THR A 6 13.87 32.69 -10.16
CA THR A 6 15.23 32.37 -10.62
C THR A 6 16.33 32.81 -9.65
N ARG A 7 16.10 33.90 -8.88
CA ARG A 7 17.08 34.42 -7.91
C ARG A 7 17.22 33.52 -6.68
N GLN A 8 16.14 32.87 -6.25
CA GLN A 8 16.12 32.01 -5.06
C GLN A 8 16.37 30.53 -5.39
N ARG A 9 16.78 30.20 -6.62
CA ARG A 9 16.96 28.79 -7.05
C ARG A 9 17.79 27.95 -6.08
N SER A 10 18.92 28.48 -5.59
CA SER A 10 19.83 27.72 -4.72
C SER A 10 19.20 27.32 -3.39
N PHE A 11 18.28 28.13 -2.87
CA PHE A 11 17.55 27.83 -1.65
C PHE A 11 16.56 26.69 -1.89
N TRP A 12 15.82 26.73 -2.99
CA TRP A 12 14.87 25.67 -3.37
C TRP A 12 15.57 24.35 -3.72
N TRP A 13 16.71 24.39 -4.41
CA TRP A 13 17.55 23.20 -4.64
C TRP A 13 18.05 22.57 -3.34
N LEU A 14 18.40 23.38 -2.34
CA LEU A 14 18.84 22.88 -1.03
C LEU A 14 17.69 22.20 -0.29
N ILE A 15 16.50 22.83 -0.25
CA ILE A 15 15.30 22.23 0.37
C ILE A 15 14.94 20.91 -0.31
N SER A 16 14.82 20.90 -1.63
CA SER A 16 14.51 19.69 -2.40
C SER A 16 15.55 18.60 -2.16
N GLY A 17 16.85 18.93 -2.14
CA GLY A 17 17.92 17.99 -1.83
C GLY A 17 17.84 17.41 -0.41
N LEU A 18 17.49 18.21 0.60
CA LEU A 18 17.30 17.73 1.98
C LEU A 18 16.11 16.79 2.11
N VAL A 19 14.99 17.14 1.48
CA VAL A 19 13.78 16.29 1.48
C VAL A 19 14.06 14.97 0.76
N LEU A 20 14.75 15.02 -0.39
CA LEU A 20 15.16 13.83 -1.12
C LEU A 20 16.07 12.92 -0.27
N LEU A 21 17.04 13.50 0.44
CA LEU A 21 17.92 12.76 1.35
C LEU A 21 17.13 12.11 2.50
N ALA A 22 16.22 12.84 3.14
CA ALA A 22 15.37 12.30 4.21
C ALA A 22 14.53 11.11 3.71
N SER A 23 13.94 11.25 2.53
CA SER A 23 13.16 10.20 1.88
C SER A 23 13.99 8.95 1.53
N LEU A 24 15.20 9.14 0.98
CA LEU A 24 16.15 8.05 0.73
C LEU A 24 16.57 7.32 2.02
N ILE A 25 16.80 8.06 3.11
CA ILE A 25 17.08 7.46 4.42
C ILE A 25 15.88 6.62 4.89
N GLY A 26 14.65 7.15 4.75
CA GLY A 26 13.41 6.42 5.06
C GLY A 26 13.30 5.10 4.31
N MET A 27 13.56 5.10 3.00
CA MET A 27 13.56 3.88 2.19
C MET A 27 14.68 2.89 2.58
N ILE A 28 15.87 3.36 2.94
CA ILE A 28 16.97 2.49 3.39
C ILE A 28 16.60 1.80 4.71
N LEU A 29 16.01 2.54 5.65
CA LEU A 29 15.52 1.97 6.91
C LEU A 29 14.41 0.93 6.66
N CYS A 30 13.50 1.22 5.74
CA CYS A 30 12.46 0.28 5.31
C CYS A 30 13.07 -1.00 4.69
N TRP A 31 14.12 -0.85 3.87
CA TRP A 31 14.84 -1.98 3.27
C TRP A 31 15.45 -2.92 4.30
N GLN A 32 16.03 -2.37 5.37
CA GLN A 32 16.61 -3.20 6.45
C GLN A 32 15.55 -4.04 7.17
N GLN A 33 14.32 -3.53 7.30
CA GLN A 33 13.26 -4.20 8.02
C GLN A 33 12.43 -5.15 7.12
N PHE A 34 12.13 -4.77 5.88
CA PHE A 34 11.20 -5.48 4.99
C PHE A 34 11.85 -6.13 3.78
N ARG A 35 13.18 -5.96 3.59
CA ARG A 35 13.93 -6.36 2.37
C ARG A 35 13.39 -5.78 1.06
N ALA A 36 12.62 -4.70 1.15
CA ALA A 36 12.04 -3.97 0.04
C ALA A 36 12.07 -2.47 0.35
N PRO A 37 12.18 -1.59 -0.67
CA PRO A 37 12.25 -0.14 -0.45
C PRO A 37 10.93 0.42 0.08
N LEU A 38 9.84 -0.26 -0.25
CA LEU A 38 8.49 -0.02 0.24
C LEU A 38 7.88 -1.34 0.69
N ARG A 39 6.83 -1.27 1.51
CA ARG A 39 5.99 -2.44 1.79
C ARG A 39 5.10 -2.72 0.58
N PRO A 40 5.35 -3.78 -0.20
CA PRO A 40 4.51 -4.09 -1.36
C PRO A 40 3.07 -4.39 -0.94
N GLY A 41 2.12 -3.95 -1.76
CA GLY A 41 0.71 -4.31 -1.60
C GLY A 41 0.45 -5.80 -1.89
N LEU A 42 -0.74 -6.26 -1.54
CA LEU A 42 -1.19 -7.65 -1.73
C LEU A 42 -1.07 -8.09 -3.20
N ASP A 43 -1.36 -7.19 -4.14
CA ASP A 43 -1.32 -7.44 -5.59
C ASP A 43 0.09 -7.78 -6.10
N PHE A 44 1.14 -7.42 -5.36
CA PHE A 44 2.54 -7.64 -5.75
C PHE A 44 3.25 -8.64 -4.84
N ALA A 45 2.95 -8.62 -3.54
CA ALA A 45 3.52 -9.54 -2.56
C ALA A 45 2.84 -10.92 -2.57
N GLY A 46 1.60 -10.98 -3.04
CA GLY A 46 0.68 -12.07 -2.75
C GLY A 46 0.18 -12.02 -1.30
N GLY A 47 -0.86 -12.80 -1.02
CA GLY A 47 -1.45 -12.90 0.31
C GLY A 47 -2.96 -13.01 0.25
N THR A 48 -3.58 -13.14 1.43
CA THR A 48 -5.03 -13.03 1.59
C THR A 48 -5.38 -11.74 2.35
N ARG A 49 -6.31 -10.98 1.79
CA ARG A 49 -6.98 -9.85 2.44
C ARG A 49 -8.37 -10.31 2.87
N LEU A 50 -8.59 -10.38 4.17
CA LEU A 50 -9.89 -10.64 4.76
C LEU A 50 -10.44 -9.31 5.26
N GLN A 51 -11.54 -8.85 4.67
CA GLN A 51 -12.29 -7.70 5.15
C GLN A 51 -13.60 -8.21 5.73
N VAL A 52 -13.79 -8.02 7.03
CA VAL A 52 -15.01 -8.42 7.74
C VAL A 52 -15.65 -7.19 8.34
N ALA A 53 -16.98 -7.15 8.36
CA ALA A 53 -17.73 -6.15 9.09
C ALA A 53 -18.72 -6.83 10.03
N ARG A 54 -18.93 -6.22 11.19
CA ARG A 54 -19.95 -6.65 12.15
C ARG A 54 -21.34 -6.40 11.58
N ASP A 55 -22.24 -7.33 11.83
CA ASP A 55 -23.67 -7.13 11.57
C ASP A 55 -24.30 -6.34 12.73
N CYS A 56 -24.38 -5.02 12.53
CA CYS A 56 -24.96 -4.10 13.50
C CYS A 56 -26.50 -4.11 13.54
N ALA A 57 -27.14 -4.92 12.70
CA ALA A 57 -28.58 -5.20 12.83
C ALA A 57 -28.85 -6.29 13.89
N VAL A 58 -27.85 -7.15 14.17
CA VAL A 58 -27.98 -8.30 15.10
C VAL A 58 -27.19 -8.10 16.38
N ALA A 59 -26.04 -7.39 16.33
CA ALA A 59 -25.19 -7.11 17.49
C ALA A 59 -25.15 -5.62 17.84
N ASP A 60 -24.97 -5.32 19.14
CA ASP A 60 -24.84 -3.97 19.66
C ASP A 60 -23.46 -3.39 19.28
N CYS A 61 -23.39 -2.69 18.14
CA CYS A 61 -22.16 -2.11 17.61
C CYS A 61 -21.76 -0.77 18.25
N THR A 62 -22.18 -0.51 19.49
CA THR A 62 -21.84 0.71 20.23
C THR A 62 -20.35 0.78 20.59
N SER A 63 -19.64 -0.36 20.61
CA SER A 63 -18.20 -0.42 20.84
C SER A 63 -17.42 -0.68 19.53
N PRO A 64 -16.40 0.14 19.23
CA PRO A 64 -15.55 -0.08 18.05
C PRO A 64 -14.73 -1.36 18.22
N ILE A 65 -14.40 -2.02 17.11
CA ILE A 65 -13.53 -3.20 17.15
C ILE A 65 -12.14 -2.76 17.60
N GLU A 66 -11.62 -3.33 18.70
CA GLU A 66 -10.28 -3.02 19.15
C GLU A 66 -9.24 -3.81 18.37
N PRO A 67 -8.19 -3.17 17.82
CA PRO A 67 -7.18 -3.87 17.03
C PRO A 67 -6.30 -4.77 17.90
N ALA A 68 -6.36 -4.65 19.22
CA ALA A 68 -5.67 -5.53 20.17
C ALA A 68 -6.34 -6.90 20.27
N GLU A 69 -7.67 -6.94 20.35
CA GLU A 69 -8.50 -8.14 20.37
C GLU A 69 -8.32 -8.96 19.08
N VAL A 70 -8.44 -8.30 17.93
CA VAL A 70 -8.17 -8.93 16.62
C VAL A 70 -6.74 -9.48 16.54
N ARG A 71 -5.77 -8.81 17.18
CA ARG A 71 -4.37 -9.25 17.16
C ARG A 71 -4.12 -10.47 18.03
N SER A 72 -4.80 -10.62 19.18
CA SER A 72 -4.74 -11.85 19.97
C SER A 72 -5.29 -13.05 19.20
N ILE A 73 -6.40 -12.88 18.47
CA ILE A 73 -6.97 -13.94 17.63
C ILE A 73 -6.00 -14.32 16.51
N LEU A 74 -5.38 -13.33 15.86
CA LEU A 74 -4.40 -13.60 14.82
C LEU A 74 -3.14 -14.27 15.36
N ALA A 75 -2.74 -13.97 16.60
CA ALA A 75 -1.61 -14.65 17.25
C ALA A 75 -1.91 -16.13 17.53
N THR A 76 -3.12 -16.48 18.00
CA THR A 76 -3.50 -17.90 18.23
C THR A 76 -3.55 -18.70 16.92
N GLN A 77 -3.86 -18.04 15.80
CA GLN A 77 -3.85 -18.63 14.46
C GLN A 77 -2.47 -18.58 13.77
N GLY A 78 -1.41 -18.13 14.45
CA GLY A 78 -0.05 -18.06 13.90
C GLY A 78 0.16 -16.96 12.84
N LEU A 79 -0.70 -15.93 12.83
CA LEU A 79 -0.72 -14.80 11.90
C LEU A 79 -0.24 -13.50 12.55
N GLU A 80 0.74 -13.56 13.44
CA GLU A 80 1.25 -12.42 14.23
C GLU A 80 1.77 -11.25 13.37
N ASN A 81 2.28 -11.54 12.17
CA ASN A 81 2.83 -10.55 11.24
C ASN A 81 1.78 -9.91 10.31
N SER A 82 0.49 -10.14 10.56
CA SER A 82 -0.60 -9.59 9.77
C SER A 82 -0.81 -8.10 10.00
N ILE A 83 -1.22 -7.38 8.96
CA ILE A 83 -1.53 -5.96 9.03
C ILE A 83 -3.03 -5.84 9.30
N ILE A 84 -3.36 -5.17 10.40
CA ILE A 84 -4.75 -4.93 10.82
C ILE A 84 -5.06 -3.46 10.56
N GLN A 85 -6.12 -3.22 9.80
CA GLN A 85 -6.63 -1.88 9.50
C GLN A 85 -8.11 -1.85 9.83
N ILE A 86 -8.49 -1.06 10.83
CA ILE A 86 -9.90 -0.82 11.15
C ILE A 86 -10.45 0.20 10.16
N SER A 87 -11.68 -0.02 9.70
CA SER A 87 -12.36 0.76 8.68
C SER A 87 -13.87 0.80 8.95
N GLY A 88 -14.61 1.62 8.21
CA GLY A 88 -16.06 1.80 8.42
C GLY A 88 -16.35 2.94 9.41
N GLY A 89 -17.47 3.65 9.19
CA GLY A 89 -17.76 4.95 9.81
C GLY A 89 -17.65 5.00 11.34
N GLU A 90 -17.92 3.88 12.01
CA GLU A 90 -17.85 3.73 13.48
C GLU A 90 -16.82 2.67 13.92
N GLY A 91 -15.89 2.25 13.06
CA GLY A 91 -14.88 1.22 13.39
C GLY A 91 -15.44 -0.21 13.46
N GLN A 92 -16.53 -0.45 12.73
CA GLN A 92 -17.26 -1.73 12.73
C GLN A 92 -16.77 -2.73 11.67
N SER A 93 -15.82 -2.32 10.81
CA SER A 93 -15.17 -3.24 9.88
C SER A 93 -13.67 -3.30 10.13
N VAL A 94 -13.09 -4.47 9.90
CA VAL A 94 -11.66 -4.70 10.01
C VAL A 94 -11.16 -5.37 8.74
N SER A 95 -10.09 -4.81 8.18
CA SER A 95 -9.34 -5.40 7.09
C SER A 95 -8.05 -5.98 7.64
N ILE A 96 -7.88 -7.28 7.45
CA ILE A 96 -6.73 -8.06 7.87
C ILE A 96 -6.00 -8.47 6.59
N ARG A 97 -4.71 -8.12 6.49
CA ARG A 97 -3.83 -8.62 5.43
C ARG A 97 -2.84 -9.60 6.03
N ALA A 98 -2.88 -10.83 5.55
CA ALA A 98 -2.06 -11.93 6.03
C ALA A 98 -1.27 -12.54 4.87
N ARG A 99 -0.43 -13.54 5.20
CA ARG A 99 0.18 -14.43 4.19
C ARG A 99 -0.92 -15.13 3.38
N ASN A 100 -0.56 -15.84 2.31
CA ASN A 100 -1.52 -16.71 1.65
C ASN A 100 -2.04 -17.73 2.67
N LEU A 101 -3.36 -17.70 2.89
CA LEU A 101 -4.08 -18.72 3.64
C LEU A 101 -4.66 -19.72 2.65
N ASP A 102 -4.74 -20.98 3.07
CA ASP A 102 -5.56 -21.98 2.37
C ASP A 102 -7.04 -21.83 2.76
N VAL A 103 -7.94 -22.41 1.97
CA VAL A 103 -9.41 -22.33 2.18
C VAL A 103 -9.80 -22.79 3.59
N ASP A 104 -9.15 -23.83 4.10
CA ASP A 104 -9.39 -24.35 5.44
C ASP A 104 -8.91 -23.36 6.52
N GLU A 105 -7.74 -22.74 6.33
CA GLU A 105 -7.21 -21.72 7.26
C GLU A 105 -8.09 -20.45 7.23
N GLU A 106 -8.59 -20.05 6.06
CA GLU A 106 -9.53 -18.92 5.90
C GLU A 106 -10.84 -19.17 6.64
N SER A 107 -11.42 -20.37 6.49
CA SER A 107 -12.67 -20.73 7.18
C SER A 107 -12.51 -20.78 8.71
N THR A 108 -11.37 -21.30 9.18
CA THR A 108 -11.05 -21.38 10.61
C THR A 108 -10.85 -19.99 11.20
N LEU A 109 -10.13 -19.12 10.50
CA LEU A 109 -9.95 -17.73 10.90
C LEU A 109 -11.27 -16.98 10.96
N ARG A 110 -12.14 -17.18 9.96
CA ARG A 110 -13.47 -16.57 9.93
C ARG A 110 -14.34 -17.01 11.11
N ALA A 111 -14.35 -18.30 11.42
CA ALA A 111 -15.09 -18.83 12.56
C ALA A 111 -14.58 -18.25 13.90
N ALA A 112 -13.25 -18.15 14.05
CA ALA A 112 -12.65 -17.54 15.25
C ALA A 112 -12.99 -16.05 15.39
N LEU A 113 -13.08 -15.31 14.27
CA LEU A 113 -13.51 -13.91 14.26
C LEU A 113 -15.00 -13.78 14.58
N GLU A 114 -15.87 -14.67 14.07
CA GLU A 114 -17.30 -14.69 14.40
C GLU A 114 -17.56 -14.99 15.89
N GLU A 115 -16.74 -15.84 16.51
CA GLU A 115 -16.89 -16.22 17.92
C GLU A 115 -16.57 -15.06 18.88
N ASP A 116 -15.49 -14.32 18.63
CA ASP A 116 -14.99 -13.27 19.55
C ASP A 116 -15.58 -11.89 19.21
N ILE A 117 -15.65 -11.55 17.92
CA ILE A 117 -16.15 -10.25 17.43
C ILE A 117 -17.67 -10.30 17.24
N GLY A 118 -18.31 -11.46 17.29
CA GLY A 118 -19.76 -11.62 17.12
C GLY A 118 -20.19 -11.72 15.65
N PRO A 119 -21.51 -11.70 15.38
CA PRO A 119 -22.04 -12.02 14.06
C PRO A 119 -21.50 -11.07 12.99
N LEU A 120 -20.90 -11.65 11.95
CA LEU A 120 -20.38 -10.92 10.81
C LEU A 120 -21.46 -10.79 9.73
N ASP A 121 -21.49 -9.64 9.07
CA ASP A 121 -22.33 -9.46 7.91
C ASP A 121 -21.69 -10.16 6.70
N ASN A 122 -22.36 -11.20 6.22
CA ASN A 122 -21.95 -11.99 5.07
C ASN A 122 -21.91 -11.17 3.77
N GLN A 123 -22.67 -10.07 3.66
CA GLN A 123 -22.71 -9.24 2.45
C GLN A 123 -21.53 -8.27 2.35
N SER A 124 -21.06 -7.76 3.48
CA SER A 124 -19.90 -6.87 3.55
C SER A 124 -18.57 -7.58 3.81
N THR A 125 -18.61 -8.89 4.07
CA THR A 125 -17.41 -9.73 4.15
C THR A 125 -16.83 -9.97 2.77
N GLN A 126 -15.58 -9.55 2.55
CA GLN A 126 -14.83 -9.76 1.32
C GLN A 126 -13.53 -10.52 1.60
N ILE A 127 -13.25 -11.52 0.78
CA ILE A 127 -11.99 -12.27 0.82
C ILE A 127 -11.34 -12.12 -0.54
N ASP A 128 -10.20 -11.44 -0.57
CA ASP A 128 -9.37 -11.33 -1.77
C ASP A 128 -8.07 -12.09 -1.53
N SER A 129 -7.85 -13.17 -2.25
CA SER A 129 -6.58 -13.90 -2.22
C SER A 129 -5.86 -13.75 -3.55
N VAL A 130 -4.59 -13.38 -3.48
CA VAL A 130 -3.71 -13.24 -4.65
C VAL A 130 -2.58 -14.25 -4.53
N GLY A 131 -2.62 -15.24 -5.41
CA GLY A 131 -1.58 -16.25 -5.52
C GLY A 131 -0.22 -15.64 -5.89
N PRO A 132 0.90 -16.22 -5.44
CA PRO A 132 2.23 -15.64 -5.61
C PRO A 132 2.64 -15.54 -7.10
N VAL A 133 2.15 -16.47 -7.93
CA VAL A 133 2.41 -16.48 -9.37
C VAL A 133 1.73 -15.29 -10.08
N ILE A 134 0.46 -15.03 -9.76
CA ILE A 134 -0.29 -13.92 -10.33
C ILE A 134 0.31 -12.60 -9.85
N GLY A 135 0.67 -12.49 -8.57
CA GLY A 135 1.30 -11.28 -8.03
C GLY A 135 2.62 -10.94 -8.73
N GLN A 136 3.48 -11.93 -8.98
CA GLN A 136 4.72 -11.73 -9.73
C GLN A 136 4.46 -11.35 -11.20
N GLN A 137 3.43 -11.90 -11.83
CA GLN A 137 3.05 -11.54 -13.19
C GLN A 137 2.48 -10.12 -13.27
N LEU A 138 1.68 -9.70 -12.27
CA LEU A 138 1.18 -8.33 -12.16
C LEU A 138 2.31 -7.33 -11.94
N PHE A 139 3.27 -7.67 -11.08
CA PHE A 139 4.45 -6.82 -10.82
C PHE A 139 5.28 -6.61 -12.09
N THR A 140 5.63 -7.69 -12.78
CA THR A 140 6.44 -7.63 -14.00
C THR A 140 5.72 -6.91 -15.14
N SER A 141 4.43 -7.18 -15.31
CA SER A 141 3.60 -6.51 -16.33
C SER A 141 3.41 -5.02 -16.03
N GLY A 142 3.18 -4.66 -14.77
CA GLY A 142 3.07 -3.26 -14.33
C GLY A 142 4.37 -2.49 -14.54
N LEU A 143 5.52 -3.10 -14.21
CA LEU A 143 6.83 -2.50 -14.46
C LEU A 143 7.08 -2.28 -15.95
N LEU A 144 6.73 -3.26 -16.80
CA LEU A 144 6.87 -3.15 -18.24
C LEU A 144 5.96 -2.06 -18.82
N ALA A 145 4.70 -2.00 -18.39
CA ALA A 145 3.75 -0.95 -18.80
C ALA A 145 4.25 0.45 -18.42
N LEU A 146 4.82 0.61 -17.22
CA LEU A 146 5.42 1.86 -16.77
C LEU A 146 6.59 2.29 -17.66
N LEU A 147 7.52 1.38 -17.95
CA LEU A 147 8.68 1.66 -18.82
C LEU A 147 8.25 2.02 -20.24
N VAL A 148 7.28 1.30 -20.80
CA VAL A 148 6.73 1.60 -22.13
C VAL A 148 6.05 2.97 -22.16
N SER A 149 5.29 3.31 -21.11
CA SER A 149 4.66 4.63 -20.97
C SER A 149 5.70 5.75 -20.93
N PHE A 150 6.76 5.61 -20.14
CA PHE A 150 7.86 6.58 -20.11
C PHE A 150 8.57 6.70 -21.45
N ALA A 151 8.84 5.58 -22.13
CA ALA A 151 9.41 5.61 -23.47
C ALA A 151 8.50 6.38 -24.47
N GLY A 152 7.18 6.17 -24.39
CA GLY A 152 6.20 6.89 -25.20
C GLY A 152 6.18 8.39 -24.92
N ILE A 153 6.22 8.80 -23.64
CA ILE A 153 6.28 10.21 -23.23
C ILE A 153 7.57 10.85 -23.76
N VAL A 154 8.72 10.17 -23.62
CA VAL A 154 10.00 10.66 -24.15
C VAL A 154 9.96 10.81 -25.65
N ALA A 155 9.48 9.80 -26.38
CA ALA A 155 9.38 9.84 -27.83
C ALA A 155 8.51 11.03 -28.29
N TYR A 156 7.36 11.24 -27.65
CA TYR A 156 6.48 12.36 -27.95
C TYR A 156 7.15 13.72 -27.65
N LEU A 157 7.74 13.88 -26.47
CA LEU A 157 8.42 15.13 -26.09
C LEU A 157 9.63 15.40 -26.99
N SER A 158 10.33 14.36 -27.45
CA SER A 158 11.47 14.46 -28.36
C SER A 158 11.08 14.96 -29.75
N ILE A 159 9.88 14.63 -30.22
CA ILE A 159 9.35 15.13 -31.49
C ILE A 159 8.80 16.55 -31.32
N ARG A 160 8.13 16.81 -30.19
CA ARG A 160 7.41 18.06 -29.95
C ARG A 160 8.31 19.20 -29.46
N PHE A 161 9.40 18.87 -28.77
CA PHE A 161 10.35 19.76 -28.09
C PHE A 161 11.80 19.29 -28.31
N GLN A 162 12.77 19.94 -27.65
CA GLN A 162 14.16 19.48 -27.61
C GLN A 162 14.33 18.28 -26.65
N LEU A 163 15.24 17.37 -26.98
CA LEU A 163 15.56 16.19 -26.17
C LEU A 163 15.89 16.55 -24.71
N ASP A 164 16.55 17.68 -24.50
CA ASP A 164 16.94 18.16 -23.16
C ASP A 164 15.73 18.36 -22.25
N TYR A 165 14.61 18.86 -22.79
CA TYR A 165 13.37 19.03 -22.03
C TYR A 165 12.73 17.69 -21.66
N ALA A 166 12.80 16.69 -22.54
CA ALA A 166 12.28 15.37 -22.27
C ALA A 166 13.03 14.68 -21.11
N VAL A 167 14.37 14.76 -21.13
CA VAL A 167 15.21 14.18 -20.08
C VAL A 167 14.98 14.88 -18.74
N LEU A 168 14.99 16.22 -18.72
CA LEU A 168 14.77 16.99 -17.50
C LEU A 168 13.38 16.75 -16.89
N ALA A 169 12.35 16.56 -17.73
CA ALA A 169 11.00 16.24 -17.26
C ALA A 169 10.94 14.88 -16.55
N ILE A 170 11.61 13.84 -17.09
CA ILE A 170 11.67 12.54 -16.42
C ILE A 170 12.42 12.63 -15.10
N VAL A 171 13.55 13.34 -15.07
CA VAL A 171 14.35 13.48 -13.85
C VAL A 171 13.54 14.19 -12.76
N ALA A 172 12.78 15.23 -13.11
CA ALA A 172 11.88 15.92 -12.18
C ALA A 172 10.78 14.98 -11.67
N LEU A 173 10.14 14.20 -12.55
CA LEU A 173 9.12 13.23 -12.15
C LEU A 173 9.70 12.13 -11.25
N LEU A 174 10.89 11.64 -11.54
CA LEU A 174 11.57 10.64 -10.70
C LEU A 174 11.86 11.20 -9.31
N HIS A 175 12.33 12.44 -9.22
CA HIS A 175 12.50 13.14 -7.95
C HIS A 175 11.19 13.19 -7.15
N ASP A 176 10.10 13.63 -7.77
CA ASP A 176 8.81 13.78 -7.09
C ASP A 176 8.25 12.43 -6.61
N VAL A 177 8.42 11.38 -7.41
CA VAL A 177 8.04 10.00 -7.03
C VAL A 177 8.88 9.50 -5.85
N VAL A 178 10.21 9.69 -5.89
CA VAL A 178 11.09 9.28 -4.78
C VAL A 178 10.70 9.99 -3.49
N VAL A 179 10.52 11.32 -3.54
CA VAL A 179 10.15 12.16 -2.38
C VAL A 179 8.78 11.78 -1.78
N THR A 180 7.84 11.34 -2.61
CA THR A 180 6.51 10.92 -2.12
C THR A 180 6.49 9.49 -1.59
N MET A 181 7.42 8.64 -2.02
CA MET A 181 7.51 7.24 -1.61
C MET A 181 8.19 7.05 -0.26
N GLY A 182 9.32 7.72 0.00
CA GLY A 182 10.09 7.56 1.24
C GLY A 182 9.76 8.61 2.29
#